data_AF-A0A3P7NUI5-F1
#
_entry.id   AF-A0A3P7NUI5-F1
#
_cell.length_a   1.000
_cell.length_b   1.000
_cell.length_c   1.000
_cell.angle_alpha   90.00
_cell.angle_beta   90.00
_cell.angle_gamma   90.00
#
_symmetry.space_group_name_H-M   'P 1'
#
loop_
_entity.id
_entity.type
_entity.pdbx_description
1 polymer ?
#
loop_
_entity_poly.entity_id
_entity_poly.type
_entity_poly.pdbx_seq_one_letter_code
_entity_poly.pdbx_strand_id
1 'polypeptide(L)'
;AACSAFATVEEEGGDYIAPYLSDILQTLVQAFGIYQAKNLLILYDAVGTLANSVGSALSQPVYVQVLMPPLMEKWQRLGNDDKELFPLLECVSSVASAMGIAFLPYCEPVYTRCITLITQSLHQSMEAQQRPNEVEMPDKDYLIVALDLLSGLAESLGAHIEPLVGRNEVLQLLSLCAVDPTPEVRQSSFALLGDLTKACWHHIKPYTQTFIPILAMNFDPSLISVCNNAIWAFGE
;
A
#
# COMPACT_ATOMS: atom_id res chain seq x y z
N ALA A 1 13.19 17.92 -11.81
CA ALA A 1 13.22 19.39 -11.73
C ALA A 1 11.81 19.95 -11.83
N ALA A 2 11.14 19.94 -12.99
CA ALA A 2 9.77 20.42 -13.11
C ALA A 2 8.76 19.61 -12.26
N CYS A 3 8.72 18.28 -12.39
CA CYS A 3 7.84 17.44 -11.56
C CYS A 3 8.12 17.59 -10.06
N SER A 4 9.40 17.61 -9.66
CA SER A 4 9.79 17.80 -8.25
C SER A 4 9.37 19.17 -7.70
N ALA A 5 9.55 20.25 -8.49
CA ALA A 5 9.10 21.58 -8.08
C ALA A 5 7.57 21.67 -8.01
N PHE A 6 6.88 20.94 -8.89
CA PHE A 6 5.43 20.85 -8.88
C PHE A 6 4.91 20.08 -7.67
N ALA A 7 5.56 18.97 -7.28
CA ALA A 7 5.23 18.24 -6.05
C ALA A 7 5.30 19.14 -4.81
N THR A 8 6.30 20.04 -4.73
CA THR A 8 6.35 21.03 -3.64
C THR A 8 5.18 22.02 -3.67
N VAL A 9 4.74 22.44 -4.86
CA VAL A 9 3.54 23.28 -4.99
C VAL A 9 2.29 22.52 -4.57
N GLU A 10 2.21 21.22 -4.86
CA GLU A 10 1.11 20.34 -4.44
C GLU A 10 0.97 20.31 -2.92
N GLU A 11 2.07 20.03 -2.22
CA GLU A 11 2.13 19.99 -0.75
C GLU A 11 1.70 21.30 -0.10
N GLU A 12 2.11 22.45 -0.65
CA GLU A 12 1.78 23.76 -0.08
C GLU A 12 0.41 24.29 -0.54
N GLY A 13 -0.06 23.87 -1.70
CA GLY A 13 -1.24 24.43 -2.35
C GLY A 13 -2.56 23.82 -1.90
N GLY A 14 -2.59 22.54 -1.51
CA GLY A 14 -3.78 21.85 -0.99
C GLY A 14 -5.06 22.15 -1.79
N ASP A 15 -6.09 22.66 -1.11
CA ASP A 15 -7.40 22.98 -1.71
C ASP A 15 -7.34 24.02 -2.85
N TYR A 16 -6.31 24.87 -2.90
CA TYR A 16 -6.16 25.88 -3.96
C TYR A 16 -5.83 25.26 -5.33
N ILE A 17 -5.43 24.00 -5.37
CA ILE A 17 -5.07 23.27 -6.59
C ILE A 17 -6.29 22.60 -7.21
N ALA A 18 -7.32 22.28 -6.42
CA ALA A 18 -8.52 21.59 -6.87
C ALA A 18 -9.19 22.23 -8.12
N PRO A 19 -9.28 23.57 -8.27
CA PRO A 19 -9.83 24.19 -9.48
C PRO A 19 -9.05 23.89 -10.77
N TYR A 20 -7.77 23.55 -10.66
CA TYR A 20 -6.85 23.29 -11.79
C TYR A 20 -6.61 21.80 -12.02
N LEU A 21 -7.25 20.92 -11.24
CA LEU A 21 -7.00 19.49 -11.23
C LEU A 21 -7.15 18.84 -12.62
N SER A 22 -8.07 19.33 -13.45
CA SER A 22 -8.24 18.84 -14.82
C SER A 22 -7.01 19.09 -15.70
N ASP A 23 -6.46 20.30 -15.68
CA ASP A 23 -5.30 20.68 -16.50
C ASP A 23 -4.02 19.98 -16.01
N ILE A 24 -3.90 19.85 -14.69
CA ILE A 24 -2.79 19.17 -14.02
C ILE A 24 -2.79 17.69 -14.42
N LEU A 25 -3.91 16.98 -14.21
CA LEU A 25 -4.02 15.56 -14.54
C LEU A 25 -3.81 15.30 -16.03
N GLN A 26 -4.32 16.17 -16.91
CA GLN A 26 -4.06 16.04 -18.35
C GLN A 26 -2.56 16.07 -18.67
N THR A 27 -1.81 16.94 -17.99
CA THR A 27 -0.36 17.06 -18.17
C THR A 27 0.37 15.83 -17.61
N LEU A 28 0.03 15.38 -16.40
CA LEU A 28 0.63 14.21 -15.78
C LEU A 28 0.34 12.93 -16.59
N VAL A 29 -0.89 12.76 -17.09
CA VAL A 29 -1.27 11.61 -17.93
C VAL A 29 -0.51 11.57 -19.25
N GLN A 30 -0.28 12.72 -19.89
CA GLN A 30 0.60 12.77 -21.07
C GLN A 30 2.03 12.35 -20.75
N ALA A 31 2.55 12.71 -19.57
CA ALA A 31 3.89 12.34 -19.14
C ALA A 31 4.08 10.81 -19.03
N PHE A 32 3.06 10.04 -18.65
CA PHE A 32 3.14 8.57 -18.62
C PHE A 32 3.51 7.92 -19.96
N GLY A 33 3.11 8.56 -21.07
CA GLY A 33 3.40 8.12 -22.44
C GLY A 33 4.75 8.60 -22.98
N ILE A 34 5.38 9.59 -22.34
CA ILE A 34 6.62 10.21 -22.81
C ILE A 34 7.81 9.81 -21.94
N TYR A 35 7.59 9.66 -20.63
CA TYR A 35 8.66 9.49 -19.67
C TYR A 35 9.23 8.07 -19.72
N GLN A 36 10.55 8.00 -19.61
CA GLN A 36 11.29 6.76 -19.42
C GLN A 36 11.49 6.46 -17.92
N ALA A 37 11.84 5.22 -17.59
CA ALA A 37 12.15 4.68 -16.26
C ALA A 37 12.44 5.72 -15.16
N LYS A 38 13.61 6.38 -15.20
CA LYS A 38 14.04 7.35 -14.17
C LYS A 38 13.06 8.51 -13.96
N ASN A 39 12.46 9.02 -15.03
CA ASN A 39 11.51 10.13 -14.95
C ASN A 39 10.12 9.65 -14.50
N LEU A 40 9.75 8.39 -14.77
CA LEU A 40 8.51 7.81 -14.26
C LEU A 40 8.51 7.73 -12.74
N LEU A 41 9.66 7.47 -12.09
CA LEU A 41 9.74 7.48 -10.62
C LEU A 41 9.32 8.82 -10.02
N ILE A 42 9.77 9.92 -10.62
CA ILE A 42 9.42 11.29 -10.20
C ILE A 42 7.95 11.61 -10.56
N LEU A 43 7.42 11.00 -11.61
CA LEU A 43 6.01 11.15 -11.98
C LEU A 43 5.09 10.44 -10.98
N TYR A 44 5.46 9.24 -10.52
CA TYR A 44 4.70 8.52 -9.50
C TYR A 44 4.63 9.32 -8.18
N ASP A 45 5.76 9.89 -7.76
CA ASP A 45 5.84 10.78 -6.60
C ASP A 45 4.90 11.98 -6.75
N ALA A 46 4.99 12.73 -7.87
CA ALA A 46 4.08 13.86 -8.13
C ALA A 46 2.59 13.45 -8.16
N VAL A 47 2.25 12.30 -8.77
CA VAL A 47 0.86 11.82 -8.77
C VAL A 47 0.39 11.45 -7.35
N GLY A 48 1.25 10.84 -6.54
CA GLY A 48 0.96 10.51 -5.15
C GLY A 48 0.75 11.76 -4.30
N THR A 49 1.65 12.74 -4.44
CA THR A 49 1.55 14.03 -3.75
C THR A 49 0.30 14.80 -4.16
N LEU A 50 -0.05 14.83 -5.45
CA LEU A 50 -1.32 15.36 -5.91
C LEU A 50 -2.51 14.71 -5.21
N ALA A 51 -2.53 13.37 -5.18
CA ALA A 51 -3.60 12.60 -4.57
C ALA A 51 -3.77 12.94 -3.08
N ASN A 52 -2.67 13.02 -2.33
CA ASN A 52 -2.67 13.42 -0.93
C ASN A 52 -3.16 14.87 -0.75
N SER A 53 -2.84 15.76 -1.69
CA SER A 53 -3.17 17.18 -1.62
C SER A 53 -4.63 17.48 -1.93
N VAL A 54 -5.22 16.81 -2.93
CA VAL A 54 -6.61 17.05 -3.36
C VAL A 54 -7.63 16.10 -2.74
N GLY A 55 -7.17 15.00 -2.13
CA GLY A 55 -8.01 14.00 -1.46
C GLY A 55 -9.18 13.53 -2.32
N SER A 56 -10.38 13.53 -1.73
CA SER A 56 -11.60 13.03 -2.38
C SER A 56 -11.99 13.76 -3.66
N ALA A 57 -11.41 14.92 -3.99
CA ALA A 57 -11.63 15.54 -5.29
C ALA A 57 -11.19 14.62 -6.44
N LEU A 58 -10.18 13.77 -6.21
CA LEU A 58 -9.70 12.81 -7.20
C LEU A 58 -10.70 11.67 -7.48
N SER A 59 -11.69 11.45 -6.62
CA SER A 59 -12.71 10.40 -6.77
C SER A 59 -13.76 10.71 -7.85
N GLN A 60 -13.71 11.90 -8.48
CA GLN A 60 -14.65 12.26 -9.53
C GLN A 60 -14.47 11.36 -10.76
N PRO A 61 -15.55 10.84 -11.38
CA PRO A 61 -15.46 9.85 -12.45
C PRO A 61 -14.56 10.27 -13.62
N VAL A 62 -14.55 11.56 -13.97
CA VAL A 62 -13.71 12.10 -15.05
C VAL A 62 -12.21 11.96 -14.75
N TYR A 63 -11.78 12.16 -13.50
CA TYR A 63 -10.37 12.06 -13.11
C TYR A 63 -9.94 10.61 -12.97
N VAL A 64 -10.80 9.76 -12.41
CA VAL A 64 -10.57 8.31 -12.32
C VAL A 64 -10.38 7.71 -13.71
N GLN A 65 -11.26 8.04 -14.67
CA GLN A 65 -11.20 7.53 -16.05
C GLN A 65 -9.93 7.96 -16.80
N VAL A 66 -9.34 9.10 -16.44
CA VAL A 66 -8.15 9.63 -17.10
C VAL A 66 -6.87 9.10 -16.45
N LEU A 67 -6.81 9.03 -15.11
CA LEU A 67 -5.60 8.65 -14.37
C LEU A 67 -5.38 7.14 -14.27
N MET A 68 -6.43 6.35 -14.03
CA MET A 68 -6.27 4.94 -13.71
C MET A 68 -5.76 4.08 -14.87
N PRO A 69 -6.20 4.26 -16.13
CA PRO A 69 -5.70 3.43 -17.23
C PRO A 69 -4.17 3.44 -17.40
N PRO A 70 -3.47 4.58 -17.50
CA PRO A 70 -2.01 4.58 -17.63
C PRO A 70 -1.30 4.06 -16.38
N LEU A 71 -1.84 4.33 -15.18
CA LEU A 71 -1.26 3.83 -13.93
C LEU A 71 -1.33 2.29 -13.87
N MET A 72 -2.47 1.71 -14.23
CA MET A 72 -2.66 0.26 -14.26
C MET A 72 -1.90 -0.42 -15.40
N GLU A 73 -1.64 0.27 -16.52
CA GLU A 73 -0.75 -0.22 -17.56
C GLU A 73 0.68 -0.38 -17.02
N LYS A 74 1.20 0.62 -16.28
CA LYS A 74 2.51 0.52 -15.63
C LYS A 74 2.53 -0.58 -14.56
N TRP A 75 1.45 -0.70 -13.79
CA TRP A 75 1.26 -1.77 -12.82
C TRP A 75 1.44 -3.14 -13.48
N GLN A 76 0.75 -3.43 -14.56
CA GLN A 76 0.84 -4.73 -15.23
C GLN A 76 2.22 -4.99 -15.87
N ARG A 77 2.96 -3.94 -16.21
CA ARG A 77 4.23 -4.05 -16.93
C ARG A 77 5.43 -4.34 -16.04
N LEU A 78 5.50 -3.74 -14.85
CA LEU A 78 6.64 -3.92 -13.95
C LEU A 78 6.64 -5.34 -13.37
N GLY A 79 7.83 -5.94 -13.24
CA GLY A 79 8.00 -7.22 -12.55
C GLY A 79 7.92 -7.06 -11.02
N ASN A 80 7.78 -8.16 -10.30
CA ASN A 80 7.77 -8.13 -8.82
C ASN A 80 9.15 -7.90 -8.20
N ASP A 81 10.22 -8.25 -8.93
CA ASP A 81 11.60 -8.07 -8.47
C ASP A 81 12.21 -6.73 -8.95
N ASP A 82 11.39 -5.89 -9.59
CA ASP A 82 11.82 -4.61 -10.15
C ASP A 82 11.79 -3.52 -9.07
N LYS A 83 12.94 -2.89 -8.80
CA LYS A 83 13.06 -1.80 -7.81
C LYS A 83 12.24 -0.57 -8.19
N GLU A 84 11.85 -0.42 -9.45
CA GLU A 84 10.94 0.64 -9.90
C GLU A 84 9.50 0.42 -9.41
N LEU A 85 9.19 -0.74 -8.81
CA LEU A 85 7.89 -1.04 -8.24
C LEU A 85 7.61 -0.22 -6.97
N PHE A 86 8.62 0.15 -6.18
CA PHE A 86 8.42 0.87 -4.92
C PHE A 86 7.68 2.20 -5.10
N PRO A 87 8.14 3.13 -5.96
CA PRO A 87 7.44 4.41 -6.10
C PRO A 87 6.06 4.24 -6.72
N LEU A 88 5.85 3.18 -7.53
CA LEU A 88 4.53 2.87 -8.07
C LEU A 88 3.57 2.37 -6.96
N LEU A 89 4.02 1.54 -6.02
CA LEU A 89 3.20 1.07 -4.90
C LEU A 89 2.79 2.23 -3.99
N GLU A 90 3.72 3.12 -3.64
CA GLU A 90 3.46 4.31 -2.83
C GLU A 90 2.47 5.26 -3.52
N CYS A 91 2.64 5.47 -4.84
CA CYS A 91 1.72 6.24 -5.65
C CYS A 91 0.31 5.64 -5.66
N VAL A 92 0.20 4.33 -5.90
CA VAL A 92 -1.09 3.62 -5.90
C VAL A 92 -1.74 3.68 -4.52
N SER A 93 -0.97 3.61 -3.43
CA SER A 93 -1.48 3.76 -2.07
C SER A 93 -2.13 5.13 -1.85
N SER A 94 -1.43 6.20 -2.23
CA SER A 94 -1.94 7.58 -2.13
C SER A 94 -3.19 7.78 -3.01
N VAL A 95 -3.19 7.25 -4.23
CA VAL A 95 -4.33 7.31 -5.15
C VAL A 95 -5.54 6.53 -4.62
N ALA A 96 -5.33 5.33 -4.07
CA ALA A 96 -6.40 4.52 -3.51
C ALA A 96 -7.05 5.21 -2.30
N SER A 97 -6.23 5.82 -1.44
CA SER A 97 -6.69 6.64 -0.31
C SER A 97 -7.54 7.83 -0.76
N ALA A 98 -7.03 8.61 -1.72
CA ALA A 98 -7.74 9.77 -2.27
C ALA A 98 -9.04 9.40 -2.99
N MET A 99 -9.07 8.28 -3.73
CA MET A 99 -10.24 7.85 -4.49
C MET A 99 -11.30 7.13 -3.65
N GLY A 100 -10.91 6.48 -2.54
CA GLY A 100 -11.80 5.66 -1.73
C GLY A 100 -12.55 4.62 -2.56
N ILE A 101 -13.88 4.59 -2.43
CA ILE A 101 -14.76 3.65 -3.16
C ILE A 101 -14.62 3.74 -4.68
N ALA A 102 -14.21 4.89 -5.23
CA ALA A 102 -14.00 5.02 -6.67
C ALA A 102 -12.83 4.13 -7.19
N PHE A 103 -11.96 3.66 -6.30
CA PHE A 103 -10.87 2.73 -6.62
C PHE A 103 -11.34 1.27 -6.77
N LEU A 104 -12.55 0.93 -6.35
CA LEU A 104 -13.05 -0.45 -6.28
C LEU A 104 -12.86 -1.27 -7.59
N PRO A 105 -13.08 -0.72 -8.81
CA PRO A 105 -12.85 -1.45 -10.06
C PRO A 105 -11.39 -1.90 -10.28
N TYR A 106 -10.44 -1.29 -9.58
CA TYR A 106 -9.00 -1.53 -9.71
C TYR A 106 -8.41 -2.28 -8.50
N CYS A 107 -9.22 -2.52 -7.46
CA CYS A 107 -8.75 -3.08 -6.20
C CYS A 107 -8.22 -4.52 -6.32
N GLU A 108 -8.96 -5.42 -7.00
CA GLU A 108 -8.60 -6.84 -7.08
C GLU A 108 -7.19 -7.12 -7.65
N PRO A 109 -6.75 -6.53 -8.78
CA PRO A 109 -5.39 -6.76 -9.28
C PRO A 109 -4.31 -6.16 -8.37
N VAL A 110 -4.62 -5.07 -7.64
CA VAL A 110 -3.68 -4.45 -6.71
C VAL A 110 -3.52 -5.32 -5.46
N TYR A 111 -4.64 -5.71 -4.86
CA TYR A 111 -4.68 -6.61 -3.71
C TYR A 111 -3.96 -7.93 -4.01
N THR A 112 -4.28 -8.58 -5.13
CA THR A 112 -3.69 -9.88 -5.52
C THR A 112 -2.18 -9.81 -5.66
N ARG A 113 -1.66 -8.71 -6.21
CA ARG A 113 -0.21 -8.53 -6.34
C ARG A 113 0.45 -8.34 -4.97
N CYS A 114 -0.16 -7.56 -4.06
CA CYS A 114 0.37 -7.40 -2.71
C CYS A 114 0.46 -8.75 -1.98
N ILE A 115 -0.58 -9.59 -2.08
CA ILE A 115 -0.56 -10.97 -1.53
C ILE A 115 0.58 -11.79 -2.15
N THR A 116 0.78 -11.68 -3.47
CA THR A 116 1.90 -12.35 -4.16
C THR A 116 3.26 -11.89 -3.61
N LEU A 117 3.49 -10.59 -3.46
CA LEU A 117 4.74 -10.02 -2.94
C LEU A 117 5.02 -10.49 -1.50
N ILE A 118 3.99 -10.45 -0.63
CA ILE A 118 4.08 -10.92 0.74
C ILE A 118 4.45 -12.41 0.78
N THR A 119 3.75 -13.23 -0.03
CA THR A 119 3.98 -14.68 -0.09
C THR A 119 5.39 -15.01 -0.57
N GLN A 120 5.86 -14.35 -1.63
CA GLN A 120 7.20 -14.54 -2.20
C GLN A 120 8.28 -14.17 -1.19
N SER A 121 8.15 -13.02 -0.51
CA SER A 121 9.12 -12.57 0.50
C SER A 121 9.15 -13.49 1.72
N LEU A 122 8.00 -13.96 2.21
CA LEU A 122 7.95 -14.91 3.32
C LEU A 122 8.59 -16.26 2.94
N HIS A 123 8.28 -16.77 1.75
CA HIS A 123 8.88 -18.02 1.24
C HIS A 123 10.40 -17.91 1.10
N GLN A 124 10.89 -16.84 0.48
CA GLN A 124 12.33 -16.59 0.34
C GLN A 124 13.01 -16.45 1.71
N SER A 125 12.36 -15.81 2.69
CA SER A 125 12.89 -15.71 4.06
C SER A 125 13.08 -17.10 4.69
N MET A 126 12.11 -18.00 4.51
CA MET A 126 12.20 -19.37 5.02
C MET A 126 13.30 -20.17 4.32
N GLU A 127 13.44 -20.05 3.01
CA GLU A 127 14.50 -20.71 2.24
C GLU A 127 15.89 -20.20 2.64
N ALA A 128 16.06 -18.89 2.79
CA ALA A 128 17.31 -18.28 3.24
C ALA A 128 17.71 -18.73 4.66
N GLN A 129 16.74 -18.96 5.55
CA GLN A 129 17.02 -19.51 6.88
C GLN A 129 17.48 -20.97 6.83
N GLN A 130 16.95 -21.78 5.91
CA GLN A 130 17.31 -23.19 5.74
C GLN A 130 18.63 -23.37 4.96
N ARG A 131 18.89 -22.50 3.98
CA ARG A 131 20.05 -22.55 3.07
C ARG A 131 20.75 -21.18 2.98
N PRO A 132 21.33 -20.68 4.09
CA PRO A 132 21.87 -19.32 4.17
C PRO A 132 23.07 -19.04 3.25
N ASN A 133 23.75 -20.10 2.78
CA ASN A 133 24.89 -19.96 1.85
C ASN A 133 24.47 -19.99 0.36
N GLU A 134 23.18 -20.24 0.07
CA GLU A 134 22.68 -20.45 -1.29
C GLU A 134 21.54 -19.51 -1.66
N VAL A 135 20.79 -19.01 -0.68
CA VAL A 135 19.65 -18.10 -0.87
C VAL A 135 19.86 -16.87 -0.01
N GLU A 136 19.83 -15.70 -0.64
CA GLU A 136 19.89 -14.41 0.06
C GLU A 136 18.55 -14.09 0.72
N MET A 137 18.61 -13.42 1.87
CA MET A 137 17.42 -12.86 2.51
C MET A 137 16.71 -11.91 1.53
N PRO A 138 15.37 -11.94 1.48
CA PRO A 138 14.63 -11.01 0.64
C PRO A 138 14.81 -9.58 1.13
N ASP A 139 14.68 -8.64 0.21
CA ASP A 139 14.51 -7.23 0.55
C ASP A 139 13.14 -7.06 1.23
N LYS A 140 13.16 -6.71 2.52
CA LYS A 140 11.96 -6.60 3.36
C LYS A 140 11.14 -5.36 3.03
N ASP A 141 11.67 -4.42 2.28
CA ASP A 141 10.92 -3.23 1.85
C ASP A 141 9.71 -3.64 1.00
N TYR A 142 9.84 -4.67 0.14
CA TYR A 142 8.69 -5.16 -0.64
C TYR A 142 7.57 -5.70 0.25
N LEU A 143 7.94 -6.32 1.37
CA LEU A 143 6.98 -6.85 2.33
C LEU A 143 6.26 -5.70 3.05
N ILE A 144 7.00 -4.71 3.51
CA ILE A 144 6.49 -3.52 4.21
C ILE A 144 5.52 -2.76 3.31
N VAL A 145 5.96 -2.38 2.10
CA VAL A 145 5.15 -1.56 1.18
C VAL A 145 3.90 -2.31 0.70
N ALA A 146 3.97 -3.63 0.51
CA ALA A 146 2.79 -4.43 0.20
C ALA A 146 1.78 -4.50 1.37
N LEU A 147 2.26 -4.62 2.61
CA LEU A 147 1.41 -4.59 3.81
C LEU A 147 0.75 -3.21 3.98
N ASP A 148 1.52 -2.13 3.82
CA ASP A 148 1.02 -0.75 3.93
C ASP A 148 -0.05 -0.46 2.87
N LEU A 149 0.16 -0.90 1.62
CA LEU A 149 -0.82 -0.75 0.56
C LEU A 149 -2.11 -1.56 0.84
N LEU A 150 -2.00 -2.77 1.38
CA LEU A 150 -3.18 -3.53 1.82
C LEU A 150 -3.92 -2.82 2.97
N SER A 151 -3.18 -2.21 3.90
CA SER A 151 -3.75 -1.43 5.01
C SER A 151 -4.54 -0.24 4.45
N GLY A 152 -3.93 0.53 3.55
CA GLY A 152 -4.57 1.66 2.88
C GLY A 152 -5.81 1.24 2.08
N LEU A 153 -5.77 0.10 1.38
CA LEU A 153 -6.97 -0.44 0.71
C LEU A 153 -8.08 -0.81 1.72
N ALA A 154 -7.74 -1.45 2.83
CA ALA A 154 -8.70 -1.85 3.86
C ALA A 154 -9.35 -0.62 4.52
N GLU A 155 -8.55 0.40 4.84
CA GLU A 155 -9.02 1.68 5.36
C GLU A 155 -9.95 2.40 4.36
N SER A 156 -9.52 2.50 3.10
CA SER A 156 -10.19 3.32 2.07
C SER A 156 -11.47 2.70 1.53
N LEU A 157 -11.54 1.36 1.51
CA LEU A 157 -12.68 0.61 0.97
C LEU A 157 -13.62 0.08 2.07
N GLY A 158 -13.15 0.01 3.32
CA GLY A 158 -13.90 -0.55 4.44
C GLY A 158 -14.45 -1.94 4.10
N ALA A 159 -15.73 -2.18 4.38
CA ALA A 159 -16.37 -3.47 4.16
C ALA A 159 -16.35 -3.96 2.70
N HIS A 160 -16.07 -3.10 1.71
CA HIS A 160 -15.96 -3.52 0.31
C HIS A 160 -14.72 -4.38 0.01
N ILE A 161 -13.72 -4.39 0.90
CA ILE A 161 -12.54 -5.28 0.75
C ILE A 161 -12.83 -6.73 1.14
N GLU A 162 -13.91 -6.96 1.89
CA GLU A 162 -14.27 -8.26 2.47
C GLU A 162 -14.24 -9.45 1.48
N PRO A 163 -14.75 -9.32 0.23
CA PRO A 163 -14.72 -10.44 -0.71
C PRO A 163 -13.31 -10.87 -1.12
N LEU A 164 -12.31 -9.98 -1.04
CA LEU A 164 -10.91 -10.27 -1.35
C LEU A 164 -10.20 -10.93 -0.16
N VAL A 165 -10.56 -10.52 1.05
CA VAL A 165 -10.07 -11.11 2.30
C VAL A 165 -10.57 -12.56 2.42
N GLY A 166 -11.86 -12.81 2.17
CA GLY A 166 -12.46 -14.14 2.31
C GLY A 166 -11.98 -15.18 1.30
N ARG A 167 -11.32 -14.78 0.20
CA ARG A 167 -10.81 -15.68 -0.86
C ARG A 167 -9.38 -16.18 -0.61
N ASN A 168 -8.60 -15.49 0.22
CA ASN A 168 -7.16 -15.68 0.32
C ASN A 168 -6.73 -15.99 1.76
N GLU A 169 -5.57 -16.60 1.92
CA GLU A 169 -4.96 -16.92 3.22
C GLU A 169 -4.27 -15.69 3.86
N VAL A 170 -4.78 -14.48 3.61
CA VAL A 170 -4.15 -13.22 4.04
C VAL A 170 -3.90 -13.19 5.55
N LEU A 171 -4.81 -13.72 6.35
CA LEU A 171 -4.66 -13.76 7.81
C LEU A 171 -3.57 -14.72 8.29
N GLN A 172 -3.32 -15.80 7.53
CA GLN A 172 -2.19 -16.70 7.82
C GLN A 172 -0.88 -16.00 7.49
N LEU A 173 -0.77 -15.37 6.32
CA LEU A 173 0.39 -14.56 5.95
C LEU A 173 0.64 -13.44 6.97
N LEU A 174 -0.42 -12.76 7.39
CA LEU A 174 -0.36 -11.69 8.39
C LEU A 174 0.16 -12.19 9.73
N SER A 175 -0.21 -13.40 10.14
CA SER A 175 0.30 -14.00 11.38
C SER A 175 1.81 -14.28 11.33
N LEU A 176 2.36 -14.56 10.14
CA LEU A 176 3.80 -14.72 9.95
C LEU A 176 4.52 -13.36 9.97
N CYS A 177 3.95 -12.33 9.33
CA CYS A 177 4.47 -10.96 9.36
C CYS A 177 4.48 -10.37 10.78
N ALA A 178 3.44 -10.66 11.57
CA ALA A 178 3.27 -10.14 12.94
C ALA A 178 4.35 -10.62 13.92
N VAL A 179 5.08 -11.68 13.58
CA VAL A 179 6.21 -12.23 14.37
C VAL A 179 7.55 -12.12 13.63
N ASP A 180 7.61 -11.40 12.52
CA ASP A 180 8.85 -11.18 11.77
C ASP A 180 9.89 -10.46 12.64
N PRO A 181 11.19 -10.81 12.57
CA PRO A 181 12.21 -10.15 13.36
C PRO A 181 12.37 -8.66 13.05
N THR A 182 12.04 -8.21 11.83
CA THR A 182 12.14 -6.81 11.41
C THR A 182 11.00 -5.98 12.01
N PRO A 183 11.28 -4.97 12.86
CA PRO A 183 10.25 -4.14 13.51
C PRO A 183 9.26 -3.49 12.53
N GLU A 184 9.74 -2.99 11.40
CA GLU A 184 8.94 -2.30 10.39
C GLU A 184 7.91 -3.23 9.74
N VAL A 185 8.26 -4.51 9.53
CA VAL A 185 7.31 -5.53 9.06
C VAL A 185 6.19 -5.74 10.09
N ARG A 186 6.54 -5.82 11.39
CA ARG A 186 5.55 -5.95 12.46
C ARG A 186 4.64 -4.71 12.52
N GLN A 187 5.22 -3.51 12.43
CA GLN A 187 4.48 -2.24 12.40
C GLN A 187 3.40 -2.24 11.31
N SER A 188 3.75 -2.55 10.06
CA SER A 188 2.83 -2.59 8.93
C SER A 188 1.80 -3.72 9.06
N SER A 189 2.21 -4.88 9.61
CA SER A 189 1.27 -5.98 9.87
C SER A 189 0.20 -5.62 10.90
N PHE A 190 0.55 -4.84 11.94
CA PHE A 190 -0.40 -4.39 12.95
C PHE A 190 -1.34 -3.31 12.40
N ALA A 191 -0.85 -2.41 11.55
CA ALA A 191 -1.70 -1.46 10.83
C ALA A 191 -2.78 -2.22 10.02
N LEU A 192 -2.34 -3.18 9.19
CA LEU A 192 -3.26 -3.98 8.38
C LEU A 192 -4.25 -4.77 9.24
N LEU A 193 -3.81 -5.35 10.37
CA LEU A 193 -4.69 -6.07 11.28
C LEU A 193 -5.80 -5.17 11.84
N GLY A 194 -5.47 -3.95 12.27
CA GLY A 194 -6.47 -3.00 12.77
C GLY A 194 -7.45 -2.55 11.68
N ASP A 195 -6.96 -2.27 10.48
CA ASP A 195 -7.84 -1.89 9.36
C ASP A 195 -8.77 -3.02 8.93
N LEU A 196 -8.27 -4.26 8.86
CA LEU A 196 -9.11 -5.43 8.58
C LEU A 196 -10.09 -5.74 9.72
N THR A 197 -9.75 -5.42 10.95
CA THR A 197 -10.64 -5.54 12.12
C THR A 197 -11.85 -4.64 11.97
N LYS A 198 -11.63 -3.36 11.62
CA LYS A 198 -12.69 -2.40 11.28
C LYS A 198 -13.51 -2.84 10.06
N ALA A 199 -12.84 -3.30 9.00
CA ALA A 199 -13.48 -3.59 7.72
C ALA A 199 -14.28 -4.90 7.71
N CYS A 200 -13.78 -5.97 8.34
CA CYS A 200 -14.33 -7.32 8.22
C CYS A 200 -14.07 -8.22 9.45
N TRP A 201 -14.50 -7.77 10.63
CA TRP A 201 -14.33 -8.47 11.91
C TRP A 201 -14.66 -9.96 11.91
N HIS A 202 -15.67 -10.42 11.16
CA HIS A 202 -16.04 -11.84 11.13
C HIS A 202 -14.91 -12.76 10.65
N HIS A 203 -14.02 -12.25 9.79
CA HIS A 203 -12.83 -12.98 9.36
C HIS A 203 -11.71 -12.95 10.41
N ILE A 204 -11.59 -11.86 11.18
CA ILE A 204 -10.55 -11.68 12.20
C ILE A 204 -10.87 -12.45 13.48
N LYS A 205 -12.15 -12.48 13.88
CA LYS A 205 -12.61 -13.08 15.14
C LYS A 205 -12.04 -14.48 15.42
N PRO A 206 -11.98 -15.43 14.46
CA PRO A 206 -11.39 -16.75 14.67
C PRO A 206 -9.88 -16.75 14.98
N TYR A 207 -9.15 -15.71 14.60
CA TYR A 207 -7.70 -15.57 14.77
C TYR A 207 -7.32 -14.78 16.03
N THR A 208 -8.28 -14.32 16.83
CA THR A 208 -8.02 -13.53 18.05
C THR A 208 -7.07 -14.23 19.03
N GLN A 209 -7.19 -15.55 19.19
CA GLN A 209 -6.29 -16.34 20.05
C GLN A 209 -4.84 -16.34 19.55
N THR A 210 -4.63 -16.11 18.25
CA THR A 210 -3.30 -15.98 17.64
C THR A 210 -2.78 -14.56 17.80
N PHE A 211 -3.57 -13.55 17.42
CA PHE A 211 -3.10 -12.17 17.33
C PHE A 211 -3.01 -11.45 18.68
N ILE A 212 -3.93 -11.69 19.62
CA ILE A 212 -3.94 -11.00 20.92
C ILE A 212 -2.62 -11.20 21.69
N PRO A 213 -2.07 -12.43 21.84
CA PRO A 213 -0.77 -12.62 22.47
C PRO A 213 0.38 -11.93 21.72
N ILE A 214 0.38 -11.96 20.38
CA ILE A 214 1.42 -11.34 19.56
C ILE A 214 1.43 -9.82 19.74
N LEU A 215 0.26 -9.18 19.72
CA LEU A 215 0.11 -7.75 19.97
C LEU A 215 0.62 -7.37 21.36
N ALA A 216 0.21 -8.11 22.39
CA ALA A 216 0.63 -7.86 23.77
C ALA A 216 2.15 -7.99 23.96
N MET A 217 2.81 -8.91 23.24
CA MET A 217 4.27 -9.03 23.24
C MET A 217 4.99 -7.82 22.60
N ASN A 218 4.29 -7.03 21.79
CA ASN A 218 4.83 -5.84 21.13
C ASN A 218 4.44 -4.53 21.83
N PHE A 219 3.90 -4.58 23.05
CA PHE A 219 3.72 -3.40 23.91
C PHE A 219 5.05 -2.93 24.53
N ASP A 220 6.02 -2.67 23.66
CA ASP A 220 7.37 -2.24 23.99
C ASP A 220 7.56 -0.77 23.56
N PRO A 221 7.55 0.19 24.49
CA PRO A 221 7.69 1.61 24.16
C PRO A 221 9.06 1.98 23.57
N SER A 222 10.06 1.07 23.57
CA SER A 222 11.33 1.30 22.87
C SER A 222 11.19 1.25 21.35
N LEU A 223 10.17 0.54 20.84
CA LEU A 223 9.80 0.48 19.42
C LEU A 223 8.52 1.26 19.20
N ILE A 224 8.61 2.59 19.27
CA ILE A 224 7.45 3.52 19.33
C ILE A 224 6.39 3.20 18.27
N SER A 225 6.76 3.11 16.99
CA SER A 225 5.81 2.89 15.90
C SER A 225 5.16 1.51 15.93
N VAL A 226 5.93 0.47 16.29
CA VAL A 226 5.42 -0.90 16.44
C VAL A 226 4.43 -0.96 17.61
N CYS A 227 4.81 -0.41 18.75
CA CYS A 227 3.99 -0.37 19.96
C CYS A 227 2.70 0.42 19.74
N ASN A 228 2.79 1.56 19.07
CA ASN A 228 1.61 2.36 18.69
C ASN A 228 0.61 1.54 17.87
N ASN A 229 1.07 0.91 16.78
CA ASN A 229 0.18 0.14 15.91
C ASN A 229 -0.33 -1.12 16.61
N ALA A 230 0.47 -1.76 17.47
CA ALA A 230 0.04 -2.92 18.25
C ALA A 230 -1.07 -2.55 19.25
N ILE A 231 -0.92 -1.44 19.97
CA ILE A 231 -1.94 -0.94 20.91
C ILE A 231 -3.21 -0.53 20.17
N TRP A 232 -3.06 0.18 19.05
CA TRP A 232 -4.19 0.59 18.23
C TRP A 232 -4.97 -0.62 17.70
N ALA A 233 -4.29 -1.58 17.06
CA ALA A 233 -4.92 -2.79 16.53
C ALA A 233 -5.53 -3.70 17.62
N PHE A 234 -5.03 -3.63 18.86
CA PHE A 234 -5.64 -4.31 20.00
C PHE A 234 -6.94 -3.63 20.46
N GLY A 235 -7.04 -2.31 20.28
CA GLY A 235 -8.18 -1.49 20.69
C GLY A 235 -9.37 -1.54 19.74
N GLU A 236 -9.12 -1.72 18.44
CA GLU A 236 -10.14 -1.99 17.41
C GLU A 236 -10.86 -3.34 17.61
#